data_AF-A0A7R7AT94-F1
#
_entry.id   AF-A0A7R7AT94-F1
#
_cell.length_a   1.000
_cell.length_b   1.000
_cell.length_c   1.000
_cell.angle_alpha   90.00
_cell.angle_beta   90.00
_cell.angle_gamma   90.00
#
_symmetry.space_group_name_H-M   'P 1'
#
loop_
_entity.id
_entity.type
_entity.pdbx_description
1 polymer ?
#
loop_
_entity_poly.entity_id
_entity_poly.type
_entity_poly.pdbx_seq_one_letter_code
_entity_poly.pdbx_strand_id
1 'polypeptide(L)'
;MTDLADAGSVAARAQPAGNPVRPPANGDNGSAPAVGKSWFDGLSEGNRKLAETKGWTKPESLDRVFTSYAELERQQGESLRVPGPDASREDWERFHARLPETMRPVTSSEKVEYLRPEGLPENFAYSDELAQASKAWAVEAGASPRTAQAYHDKFVGYMAEQAKAQEIALARSVEATHDDLVRDWGPTDSDGFRQKLEVANRAMKKLGLVDAYKAKGILLPDGALTDPQIAKAFHAIGEAMFREDTIDAGARSSGGNPFKRNAGGERNLTAISALVKSDPARARRLAREAGENPDLWMPNNPL
;
A
#
# COMPACT_ATOMS: atom_id res chain seq x y z
N MET A 1 -22.57 4.16 54.89
CA MET A 1 -21.96 5.11 55.86
C MET A 1 -22.33 6.51 55.39
N THR A 2 -23.15 7.18 56.20
CA THR A 2 -23.48 8.63 56.28
C THR A 2 -24.00 9.31 54.99
N ASP A 3 -25.30 9.60 54.82
CA ASP A 3 -26.15 10.66 55.44
C ASP A 3 -25.56 12.08 55.26
N LEU A 4 -26.25 13.15 54.83
CA LEU A 4 -27.66 13.54 55.02
C LEU A 4 -28.04 14.77 54.13
N ALA A 5 -29.31 14.79 53.67
CA ALA A 5 -30.25 15.93 53.48
C ALA A 5 -29.94 17.11 52.49
N ASP A 6 -30.90 17.84 51.91
CA ASP A 6 -32.36 17.99 52.12
C ASP A 6 -33.04 18.69 50.92
N ALA A 7 -34.35 18.42 50.76
CA ALA A 7 -35.43 19.15 50.08
C ALA A 7 -35.24 19.63 48.61
N GLY A 8 -36.05 19.25 47.61
CA GLY A 8 -37.48 18.90 47.58
C GLY A 8 -38.19 19.84 46.58
N SER A 9 -38.43 19.43 45.33
CA SER A 9 -39.63 18.74 44.80
C SER A 9 -40.84 19.64 44.44
N VAL A 10 -41.13 19.64 43.13
CA VAL A 10 -42.43 19.65 42.41
C VAL A 10 -43.60 20.56 42.83
N ALA A 11 -44.15 21.32 41.87
CA ALA A 11 -45.40 20.97 41.16
C ALA A 11 -46.12 22.18 40.50
N ALA A 12 -46.51 21.96 39.23
CA ALA A 12 -47.80 22.26 38.60
C ALA A 12 -48.51 23.63 38.75
N ARG A 13 -48.66 24.29 37.58
CA ARG A 13 -49.92 24.73 36.93
C ARG A 13 -50.83 25.76 37.63
N ALA A 14 -51.01 26.93 37.00
CA ALA A 14 -52.29 27.65 36.88
C ALA A 14 -52.25 28.80 35.84
N GLN A 15 -53.29 28.89 34.99
CA GLN A 15 -53.71 30.05 34.17
C GLN A 15 -54.52 31.05 35.05
N PRO A 16 -55.28 32.04 34.52
CA PRO A 16 -54.94 33.28 33.80
C PRO A 16 -55.52 34.57 34.46
N ALA A 17 -55.27 35.73 33.84
CA ALA A 17 -55.96 37.04 33.86
C ALA A 17 -56.92 37.46 35.02
N GLY A 18 -56.67 38.64 35.61
CA GLY A 18 -57.61 39.39 36.46
C GLY A 18 -57.31 40.90 36.45
N ASN A 19 -58.33 41.72 36.19
CA ASN A 19 -58.29 43.17 35.94
C ASN A 19 -58.40 43.99 37.28
N PRO A 20 -58.52 45.35 37.27
CA PRO A 20 -57.62 46.29 37.95
C PRO A 20 -58.03 46.72 39.37
N VAL A 21 -57.12 47.38 40.09
CA VAL A 21 -57.41 48.15 41.32
C VAL A 21 -57.10 49.64 41.12
N ARG A 22 -58.11 50.49 41.34
CA ARG A 22 -58.04 51.94 41.68
C ARG A 22 -58.48 52.04 43.15
N PRO A 23 -58.13 53.03 44.01
CA PRO A 23 -58.10 54.51 43.78
C PRO A 23 -56.96 55.23 44.60
N PRO A 24 -56.92 56.56 44.88
CA PRO A 24 -57.82 57.67 44.53
C PRO A 24 -57.15 58.91 43.89
N ALA A 25 -58.02 59.85 43.52
CA ALA A 25 -57.73 61.15 42.94
C ALA A 25 -57.38 62.20 44.01
N ASN A 26 -56.43 63.09 43.70
CA ASN A 26 -56.56 64.56 43.71
C ASN A 26 -55.17 65.22 43.64
N GLY A 27 -55.04 66.31 42.89
CA GLY A 27 -54.00 67.31 43.14
C GLY A 27 -53.26 67.85 41.91
N ASP A 28 -53.94 68.73 41.19
CA ASP A 28 -53.45 69.99 40.64
C ASP A 28 -52.40 70.07 39.50
N ASN A 29 -52.62 71.12 38.71
CA ASN A 29 -52.11 71.40 37.38
C ASN A 29 -50.61 71.73 37.33
N GLY A 30 -49.91 71.05 36.44
CA GLY A 30 -48.69 71.53 35.82
C GLY A 30 -48.47 70.76 34.53
N SER A 31 -49.10 71.20 33.44
CA SER A 31 -48.89 70.62 32.11
C SER A 31 -47.44 70.86 31.65
N ALA A 32 -46.55 69.96 32.05
CA ALA A 32 -45.36 69.68 31.26
C ALA A 32 -45.84 69.10 29.92
N PRO A 33 -45.20 69.41 28.78
CA PRO A 33 -45.52 68.75 27.53
C PRO A 33 -45.42 67.25 27.79
N ALA A 34 -46.39 66.47 27.30
CA ALA A 34 -46.30 65.02 27.35
C ALA A 34 -44.92 64.64 26.80
N VAL A 35 -44.03 64.16 27.67
CA VAL A 35 -42.80 63.49 27.25
C VAL A 35 -43.32 62.32 26.46
N GLY A 36 -43.31 62.45 25.13
CA GLY A 36 -43.78 61.42 24.23
C GLY A 36 -43.08 60.13 24.66
N LYS A 37 -43.86 59.09 24.98
CA LYS A 37 -43.31 57.78 25.31
C LYS A 37 -42.24 57.48 24.27
N SER A 38 -41.02 57.29 24.75
CA SER A 38 -39.91 56.95 23.88
C SER A 38 -40.30 55.68 23.15
N TRP A 39 -39.98 55.59 21.87
CA TRP A 39 -40.15 54.37 21.07
C TRP A 39 -39.54 53.13 21.76
N PHE A 40 -38.55 53.35 22.63
CA PHE A 40 -37.87 52.34 23.42
C PHE A 40 -38.56 51.96 24.74
N ASP A 41 -39.63 52.65 25.13
CA ASP A 41 -40.35 52.42 26.39
C ASP A 41 -41.06 51.06 26.33
N GLY A 42 -40.48 50.07 27.01
CA GLY A 42 -40.94 48.69 27.03
C GLY A 42 -39.92 47.67 26.52
N LEU A 43 -38.82 48.11 25.91
CA LEU A 43 -37.72 47.23 25.50
C LEU A 43 -36.74 46.98 26.66
N SER A 44 -36.31 45.72 26.81
CA SER A 44 -35.20 45.36 27.69
C SER A 44 -33.93 46.13 27.29
N GLU A 45 -32.98 46.29 28.21
CA GLU A 45 -31.73 47.01 27.93
C GLU A 45 -30.95 46.41 26.74
N GLY A 46 -30.95 45.07 26.63
CA GLY A 46 -30.34 44.37 25.49
C GLY A 46 -31.03 44.70 24.15
N ASN A 47 -32.36 44.74 24.13
CA ASN A 47 -33.11 45.08 22.92
C ASN A 47 -32.98 46.57 22.55
N ARG A 48 -32.81 47.46 23.53
CA ARG A 48 -32.51 48.88 23.28
C ARG A 48 -31.14 49.06 22.63
N LYS A 49 -30.08 48.44 23.17
CA LYS A 49 -28.74 48.48 22.57
C LYS A 49 -28.72 47.90 21.15
N LEU A 50 -29.46 46.81 20.92
CA LEU A 50 -29.59 46.22 19.58
C LEU A 50 -30.28 47.19 18.62
N ALA A 51 -31.40 47.79 19.03
CA ALA A 51 -32.16 48.73 18.21
C ALA A 51 -31.34 49.99 17.90
N GLU A 52 -30.58 50.53 18.86
CA GLU A 52 -29.63 51.63 18.63
C GLU A 52 -28.55 51.23 17.61
N THR A 53 -27.91 50.07 17.80
CA THR A 53 -26.84 49.57 16.92
C THR A 53 -27.34 49.32 15.48
N LYS A 54 -28.58 48.86 15.33
CA LYS A 54 -29.21 48.60 14.02
C LYS A 54 -29.90 49.83 13.42
N GLY A 55 -29.87 50.97 14.11
CA GLY A 55 -30.46 52.22 13.64
C GLY A 55 -31.99 52.25 13.70
N TRP A 56 -32.63 51.36 14.46
CA TRP A 56 -34.08 51.29 14.69
C TRP A 56 -34.52 52.28 15.78
N THR A 57 -34.13 53.54 15.62
CA THR A 57 -34.24 54.58 16.65
C THR A 57 -35.57 55.33 16.64
N LYS A 58 -36.45 55.02 15.68
CA LYS A 58 -37.73 55.70 15.49
C LYS A 58 -38.88 54.72 15.27
N PRO A 59 -40.13 55.09 15.60
CA PRO A 59 -41.31 54.25 15.40
C PRO A 59 -41.49 53.75 13.96
N GLU A 60 -41.08 54.53 12.96
CA GLU A 60 -41.16 54.17 11.54
C GLU A 60 -40.19 53.03 11.16
N SER A 61 -39.32 52.60 12.09
CA SER A 61 -38.42 51.47 11.90
C SER A 61 -39.10 50.11 12.11
N LEU A 62 -40.38 50.08 12.53
CA LEU A 62 -41.16 48.86 12.73
C LEU A 62 -41.10 47.92 11.53
N ASP A 63 -41.33 48.46 10.33
CA ASP A 63 -41.25 47.68 9.10
C ASP A 63 -39.85 47.09 8.91
N ARG A 64 -38.79 47.85 9.19
CA ARG A 64 -37.40 47.35 9.11
C ARG A 64 -37.10 46.25 10.13
N VAL A 65 -37.69 46.31 11.32
CA VAL A 65 -37.55 45.25 12.34
C VAL A 65 -38.22 43.97 11.85
N PHE A 66 -39.47 44.06 11.37
CA PHE A 66 -40.18 42.90 10.83
C PHE A 66 -39.54 42.36 9.56
N THR A 67 -39.05 43.21 8.65
CA THR A 67 -38.26 42.78 7.49
C THR A 67 -36.98 42.07 7.92
N SER A 68 -36.23 42.62 8.89
CA SER A 68 -35.01 42.00 9.39
C SER A 68 -35.28 40.64 10.06
N TYR A 69 -36.41 40.49 10.75
CA TYR A 69 -36.82 39.24 11.36
C TYR A 69 -37.26 38.22 10.30
N ALA A 70 -38.07 38.64 9.32
CA ALA A 70 -38.47 37.79 8.20
C ALA A 70 -37.28 37.35 7.34
N GLU A 71 -36.28 38.23 7.13
CA GLU A 71 -35.03 37.87 6.47
C GLU A 71 -34.21 36.87 7.30
N LEU A 72 -34.20 36.99 8.63
CA LEU A 72 -33.55 36.04 9.52
C LEU A 72 -34.26 34.69 9.51
N GLU A 73 -35.60 34.66 9.54
CA GLU A 73 -36.38 33.43 9.40
C GLU A 73 -36.18 32.78 8.03
N ARG A 74 -36.09 33.59 6.95
CA ARG A 74 -35.76 33.10 5.61
C ARG A 74 -34.35 32.51 5.58
N GLN A 75 -33.35 33.21 6.11
CA GLN A 75 -31.97 32.71 6.21
C GLN A 75 -31.88 31.45 7.09
N GLN A 76 -32.65 31.37 8.16
CA GLN A 76 -32.67 30.23 9.05
C GLN A 76 -33.41 29.02 8.44
N GLY A 77 -34.49 29.24 7.68
CA GLY A 77 -35.15 28.20 6.88
C GLY A 77 -34.29 27.72 5.71
N GLU A 78 -33.53 28.64 5.10
CA GLU A 78 -32.54 28.34 4.06
C GLU A 78 -31.27 27.70 4.63
N SER A 79 -31.01 27.81 5.94
CA SER A 79 -29.83 27.22 6.56
C SER A 79 -29.82 25.70 6.38
N LEU A 80 -28.73 25.22 5.80
CA LEU A 80 -28.50 23.81 5.52
C LEU A 80 -28.03 23.14 6.83
N ARG A 81 -28.91 22.39 7.49
CA ARG A 81 -28.52 21.63 8.70
C ARG A 81 -27.95 20.28 8.29
N VAL A 82 -26.69 20.04 8.67
CA VAL A 82 -26.04 18.73 8.49
C VAL A 82 -26.72 17.72 9.40
N PRO A 83 -27.18 16.56 8.88
CA PRO A 83 -27.71 15.48 9.70
C PRO A 83 -26.67 14.98 10.72
N GLY A 84 -27.15 14.47 11.86
CA GLY A 84 -26.28 13.85 12.87
C GLY A 84 -25.69 12.51 12.39
N PRO A 85 -24.70 11.96 13.11
CA PRO A 85 -24.04 10.70 12.72
C PRO A 85 -25.00 9.51 12.65
N ASP A 86 -26.04 9.48 13.50
CA ASP A 86 -27.05 8.41 13.53
C ASP A 86 -28.30 8.74 12.70
N ALA A 87 -28.26 9.79 11.88
CA ALA A 87 -29.39 10.17 11.05
C ALA A 87 -29.68 9.11 9.97
N SER A 88 -30.96 8.98 9.61
CA SER A 88 -31.39 8.01 8.63
C SER A 88 -30.84 8.33 7.24
N ARG A 89 -30.81 7.33 6.35
CA ARG A 89 -30.43 7.52 4.95
C ARG A 89 -31.32 8.56 4.25
N GLU A 90 -32.61 8.58 4.55
CA GLU A 90 -33.57 9.54 3.98
C GLU A 90 -33.28 10.99 4.43
N ASP A 91 -32.77 11.19 5.65
CA ASP A 91 -32.36 12.51 6.14
C ASP A 91 -31.11 13.01 5.42
N TRP A 92 -30.14 12.12 5.19
CA TRP A 92 -28.96 12.40 4.38
C TRP A 92 -29.31 12.67 2.93
N GLU A 93 -30.25 11.92 2.34
CA GLU A 93 -30.73 12.16 0.97
C GLU A 93 -31.41 13.53 0.83
N ARG A 94 -32.24 13.94 1.80
CA ARG A 94 -32.85 15.28 1.85
C ARG A 94 -31.80 16.39 1.99
N PHE A 95 -30.78 16.17 2.81
CA PHE A 95 -29.67 17.11 2.95
C PHE A 95 -28.88 17.24 1.63
N HIS A 96 -28.51 16.12 1.01
CA HIS A 96 -27.79 16.11 -0.26
C HIS A 96 -28.61 16.73 -1.40
N ALA A 97 -29.94 16.55 -1.43
CA ALA A 97 -30.80 17.19 -2.42
C ALA A 97 -30.76 18.72 -2.37
N ARG A 98 -30.45 19.31 -1.19
CA ARG A 98 -30.30 20.76 -1.03
C ARG A 98 -28.88 21.26 -1.35
N LEU A 99 -27.88 20.37 -1.47
CA LEU A 99 -26.53 20.75 -1.87
C LEU A 99 -26.48 21.08 -3.38
N PRO A 100 -25.52 21.93 -3.80
CA PRO A 100 -25.15 22.06 -5.20
C PRO A 100 -24.75 20.71 -5.79
N GLU A 101 -25.07 20.46 -7.06
CA GLU A 101 -24.83 19.17 -7.73
C GLU A 101 -23.38 18.68 -7.60
N THR A 102 -22.41 19.59 -7.71
CA THR A 102 -20.97 19.29 -7.59
C THR A 102 -20.52 18.83 -6.20
N MET A 103 -21.32 19.10 -5.17
CA MET A 103 -21.07 18.70 -3.79
C MET A 103 -21.91 17.50 -3.35
N ARG A 104 -22.86 17.07 -4.18
CA ARG A 104 -23.67 15.90 -3.88
C ARG A 104 -22.80 14.64 -3.96
N PRO A 105 -23.01 13.66 -3.08
CA PRO A 105 -22.40 12.35 -3.20
C PRO A 105 -22.74 11.70 -4.54
N VAL A 106 -21.78 10.94 -5.08
CA VAL A 106 -22.07 10.05 -6.20
C VAL A 106 -22.97 8.91 -5.73
N THR A 107 -24.02 8.63 -6.49
CA THR A 107 -25.03 7.62 -6.13
C THR A 107 -24.89 6.32 -6.93
N SER A 108 -24.03 6.31 -7.94
CA SER A 108 -23.69 5.14 -8.75
C SER A 108 -22.24 5.26 -9.22
N SER A 109 -21.54 4.12 -9.28
CA SER A 109 -20.14 4.04 -9.71
C SER A 109 -19.97 4.45 -11.17
N GLU A 110 -21.01 4.26 -12.00
CA GLU A 110 -21.02 4.65 -13.41
C GLU A 110 -20.94 6.17 -13.61
N LYS A 111 -21.41 6.94 -12.63
CA LYS A 111 -21.36 8.41 -12.64
C LYS A 111 -20.01 8.95 -12.17
N VAL A 112 -19.12 8.07 -11.70
CA VAL A 112 -17.77 8.43 -11.33
C VAL A 112 -16.89 8.29 -12.57
N GLU A 113 -16.56 9.41 -13.17
CA GLU A 113 -15.59 9.47 -14.27
C GLU A 113 -14.22 9.78 -13.69
N TYR A 114 -13.35 8.77 -13.68
CA TYR A 114 -11.93 8.98 -13.39
C TYR A 114 -11.20 9.34 -14.67
N LEU A 115 -10.68 10.55 -14.72
CA LEU A 115 -9.70 10.91 -15.74
C LEU A 115 -8.36 10.29 -15.36
N ARG A 116 -7.65 9.73 -16.35
CA ARG A 116 -6.26 9.29 -16.13
C ARG A 116 -5.44 10.53 -15.74
N PRO A 117 -4.70 10.49 -14.61
CA PRO A 117 -3.85 11.60 -14.20
C PRO A 117 -2.82 11.96 -15.27
N GLU A 118 -2.57 13.25 -15.43
CA GLU A 118 -1.48 13.74 -16.27
C GLU A 118 -0.12 13.41 -15.62
N GLY A 119 0.91 13.18 -16.45
CA GLY A 119 2.29 12.99 -15.98
C GLY A 119 2.63 11.57 -15.50
N LEU A 120 1.77 10.57 -15.72
CA LEU A 120 2.12 9.18 -15.47
C LEU A 120 3.20 8.69 -16.44
N PRO A 121 4.17 7.87 -15.99
CA PRO A 121 5.14 7.24 -16.87
C PRO A 121 4.45 6.47 -18.01
N GLU A 122 5.00 6.51 -19.22
CA GLU A 122 4.42 5.84 -20.39
C GLU A 122 4.24 4.33 -20.20
N ASN A 123 5.13 3.71 -19.41
CA ASN A 123 5.12 2.29 -19.08
C ASN A 123 4.31 1.95 -17.81
N PHE A 124 3.64 2.92 -17.19
CA PHE A 124 2.87 2.67 -15.98
C PHE A 124 1.64 1.80 -16.28
N ALA A 125 1.61 0.60 -15.71
CA ALA A 125 0.49 -0.32 -15.83
C ALA A 125 -0.70 0.18 -14.98
N TYR A 126 -1.53 1.03 -15.58
CA TYR A 126 -2.77 1.48 -14.96
C TYR A 126 -3.77 0.31 -14.87
N SER A 127 -4.31 0.08 -13.67
CA SER A 127 -5.30 -0.97 -13.42
C SER A 127 -6.72 -0.42 -13.53
N ASP A 128 -7.41 -0.75 -14.62
CA ASP A 128 -8.83 -0.41 -14.81
C ASP A 128 -9.71 -1.10 -13.76
N GLU A 129 -9.33 -2.30 -13.29
CA GLU A 129 -10.03 -3.02 -12.22
C GLU A 129 -9.99 -2.24 -10.90
N LEU A 130 -8.80 -1.75 -10.50
CA LEU A 130 -8.65 -0.95 -9.29
C LEU A 130 -9.36 0.39 -9.41
N ALA A 131 -9.34 0.99 -10.60
CA ALA A 131 -10.11 2.20 -10.89
C ALA A 131 -11.61 1.92 -10.70
N GLN A 132 -12.13 0.82 -11.24
CA GLN A 132 -13.55 0.45 -11.11
C GLN A 132 -13.95 0.15 -9.65
N ALA A 133 -13.10 -0.55 -8.89
CA ALA A 133 -13.31 -0.79 -7.46
C ALA A 133 -13.34 0.53 -6.67
N SER A 134 -12.42 1.45 -6.97
CA SER A 134 -12.36 2.77 -6.34
C SER A 134 -13.64 3.60 -6.59
N LYS A 135 -14.29 3.46 -7.75
CA LYS A 135 -15.59 4.10 -8.00
C LYS A 135 -16.69 3.58 -7.09
N ALA A 136 -16.70 2.28 -6.79
CA ALA A 136 -17.65 1.70 -5.84
C ALA A 136 -17.42 2.22 -4.42
N TRP A 137 -16.17 2.29 -3.98
CA TRP A 137 -15.81 2.86 -2.66
C TRP A 137 -16.20 4.35 -2.54
N ALA A 138 -16.09 5.12 -3.63
CA ALA A 138 -16.54 6.50 -3.65
C ALA A 138 -18.05 6.64 -3.39
N VAL A 139 -18.86 5.73 -3.93
CA VAL A 139 -20.31 5.68 -3.68
C VAL A 139 -20.60 5.29 -2.24
N GLU A 140 -19.95 4.25 -1.73
CA GLU A 140 -20.11 3.78 -0.34
C GLU A 140 -19.71 4.86 0.68
N ALA A 141 -18.64 5.60 0.41
CA ALA A 141 -18.17 6.69 1.24
C ALA A 141 -19.01 7.97 1.11
N GLY A 142 -19.98 8.01 0.19
CA GLY A 142 -20.75 9.22 -0.11
C GLY A 142 -19.86 10.37 -0.60
N ALA A 143 -18.76 10.07 -1.28
CA ALA A 143 -17.84 11.07 -1.78
C ALA A 143 -18.49 11.89 -2.92
N SER A 144 -18.18 13.19 -2.99
CA SER A 144 -18.52 13.98 -4.16
C SER A 144 -17.59 13.63 -5.34
N PRO A 145 -18.01 13.90 -6.60
CA PRO A 145 -17.18 13.62 -7.78
C PRO A 145 -15.76 14.22 -7.69
N ARG A 146 -15.68 15.47 -7.23
CA ARG A 146 -14.40 16.18 -7.07
C ARG A 146 -13.49 15.49 -6.05
N THR A 147 -14.04 15.04 -4.93
CA THR A 147 -13.27 14.36 -3.88
C THR A 147 -12.80 12.99 -4.36
N ALA A 148 -13.66 12.24 -5.04
CA ALA A 148 -13.32 10.94 -5.61
C ALA A 148 -12.16 11.06 -6.63
N GLN A 149 -12.27 12.00 -7.57
CA GLN A 149 -11.19 12.28 -8.55
C GLN A 149 -9.88 12.69 -7.86
N ALA A 150 -9.93 13.62 -6.91
CA ALA A 150 -8.73 14.10 -6.23
C ALA A 150 -8.01 12.99 -5.44
N TYR A 151 -8.75 12.06 -4.84
CA TYR A 151 -8.18 10.93 -4.14
C TYR A 151 -7.57 9.91 -5.12
N HIS A 152 -8.31 9.59 -6.19
CA HIS A 152 -7.83 8.74 -7.27
C HIS A 152 -6.50 9.25 -7.83
N ASP A 153 -6.41 10.54 -8.17
CA ASP A 153 -5.22 11.10 -8.81
C ASP A 153 -4.00 11.05 -7.90
N LYS A 154 -4.18 11.34 -6.61
CA LYS A 154 -3.12 11.21 -5.60
C LYS A 154 -2.68 9.77 -5.43
N PHE A 155 -3.62 8.83 -5.38
CA PHE A 155 -3.31 7.42 -5.22
C PHE A 155 -2.53 6.87 -6.41
N VAL A 156 -2.98 7.16 -7.63
CA VAL A 156 -2.31 6.72 -8.85
C VAL A 156 -0.94 7.40 -9.00
N GLY A 157 -0.83 8.68 -8.68
CA GLY A 157 0.46 9.38 -8.63
C GLY A 157 1.45 8.75 -7.63
N TYR A 158 0.99 8.45 -6.42
CA TYR A 158 1.80 7.74 -5.42
C TYR A 158 2.24 6.35 -5.91
N MET A 159 1.36 5.59 -6.56
CA MET A 159 1.71 4.29 -7.14
C MET A 159 2.78 4.41 -8.23
N ALA A 160 2.70 5.44 -9.08
CA ALA A 160 3.71 5.72 -10.09
C ALA A 160 5.07 6.09 -9.46
N GLU A 161 5.07 6.91 -8.41
CA GLU A 161 6.28 7.23 -7.65
C GLU A 161 6.90 5.99 -7.00
N GLN A 162 6.08 5.12 -6.41
CA GLN A 162 6.53 3.86 -5.82
C GLN A 162 7.13 2.92 -6.88
N ALA A 163 6.49 2.79 -8.05
CA ALA A 163 7.01 1.99 -9.15
C ALA A 163 8.40 2.50 -9.59
N LYS A 164 8.55 3.81 -9.77
CA LYS A 164 9.84 4.43 -10.10
C LYS A 164 10.89 4.23 -9.01
N ALA A 165 10.50 4.35 -7.74
CA ALA A 165 11.40 4.12 -6.62
C ALA A 165 11.89 2.65 -6.57
N GLN A 166 11.01 1.69 -6.87
CA GLN A 166 11.35 0.27 -6.96
C GLN A 166 12.30 0.00 -8.14
N GLU A 167 12.08 0.59 -9.31
CA GLU A 167 13.01 0.48 -10.44
C GLU A 167 14.41 1.01 -10.10
N ILE A 168 14.50 2.17 -9.43
CA ILE A 168 15.77 2.74 -8.99
C ILE A 168 16.44 1.85 -7.94
N ALA A 169 15.67 1.33 -6.98
CA ALA A 169 16.19 0.44 -5.95
C ALA A 169 16.72 -0.87 -6.55
N LEU A 170 16.01 -1.42 -7.53
CA LEU A 170 16.41 -2.62 -8.26
C LEU A 170 17.70 -2.38 -9.05
N ALA A 171 17.79 -1.28 -9.79
CA ALA A 171 19.00 -0.92 -10.54
C ALA A 171 20.22 -0.78 -9.61
N ARG A 172 20.04 -0.12 -8.46
CA ARG A 172 21.09 -0.02 -7.42
C ARG A 172 21.47 -1.37 -6.83
N SER A 173 20.51 -2.28 -6.64
CA SER A 173 20.77 -3.64 -6.15
C SER A 173 21.61 -4.43 -7.13
N VAL A 174 21.32 -4.31 -8.43
CA VAL A 174 22.09 -4.95 -9.50
C VAL A 174 23.50 -4.38 -9.58
N GLU A 175 23.65 -3.05 -9.55
CA GLU A 175 24.96 -2.38 -9.55
C GLU A 175 25.79 -2.77 -8.33
N ALA A 176 25.22 -2.72 -7.13
CA ALA A 176 25.90 -3.14 -5.91
C ALA A 176 26.29 -4.62 -5.95
N THR A 177 25.42 -5.49 -6.48
CA THR A 177 25.73 -6.92 -6.67
C THR A 177 26.88 -7.10 -7.65
N HIS A 178 26.87 -6.36 -8.76
CA HIS A 178 27.92 -6.38 -9.75
C HIS A 178 29.27 -6.00 -9.14
N ASP A 179 29.33 -4.87 -8.42
CA ASP A 179 30.54 -4.38 -7.77
C ASP A 179 31.09 -5.39 -6.75
N ASP A 180 30.21 -5.99 -5.96
CA ASP A 180 30.58 -7.00 -4.97
C ASP A 180 31.15 -8.27 -5.62
N LEU A 181 30.60 -8.68 -6.77
CA LEU A 181 31.11 -9.81 -7.52
C LEU A 181 32.43 -9.48 -8.21
N VAL A 182 32.58 -8.28 -8.79
CA VAL A 182 33.85 -7.84 -9.39
C VAL A 182 34.96 -7.79 -8.35
N ARG A 183 34.67 -7.31 -7.14
CA ARG A 183 35.63 -7.29 -6.02
C ARG A 183 36.13 -8.69 -5.66
N ASP A 184 35.22 -9.67 -5.58
CA ASP A 184 35.54 -11.00 -5.05
C ASP A 184 35.98 -11.99 -6.15
N TRP A 185 35.50 -11.81 -7.39
CA TRP A 185 35.74 -12.72 -8.51
C TRP A 185 36.72 -12.16 -9.54
N GLY A 186 37.00 -10.86 -9.49
CA GLY A 186 37.85 -10.14 -10.44
C GLY A 186 37.04 -9.40 -11.51
N PRO A 187 37.71 -8.63 -12.39
CA PRO A 187 37.08 -7.91 -13.50
C PRO A 187 36.19 -8.82 -14.36
N THR A 188 35.09 -8.29 -14.89
CA THR A 188 34.10 -9.08 -15.65
C THR A 188 34.62 -9.68 -16.95
N ASP A 189 35.67 -9.10 -17.53
CA ASP A 189 36.39 -9.61 -18.70
C ASP A 189 37.39 -10.72 -18.35
N SER A 190 37.75 -10.87 -17.08
CA SER A 190 38.68 -11.91 -16.63
C SER A 190 38.11 -13.32 -16.82
N ASP A 191 39.00 -14.27 -17.12
CA ASP A 191 38.62 -15.69 -17.21
C ASP A 191 38.09 -16.22 -15.87
N GLY A 192 38.60 -15.71 -14.75
CA GLY A 192 38.17 -16.09 -13.41
C GLY A 192 36.72 -15.70 -13.12
N PHE A 193 36.30 -14.49 -13.49
CA PHE A 193 34.91 -14.07 -13.35
C PHE A 193 33.97 -14.93 -14.21
N ARG A 194 34.33 -15.14 -15.48
CA ARG A 194 33.54 -15.95 -16.42
C ARG A 194 33.38 -17.39 -15.95
N GLN A 195 34.46 -18.02 -15.46
CA GLN A 195 34.42 -19.38 -14.96
C GLN A 195 33.52 -19.52 -13.72
N LYS A 196 33.67 -18.63 -12.74
CA LYS A 196 32.85 -18.66 -11.51
C LYS A 196 31.38 -18.44 -11.81
N LEU A 197 31.07 -17.50 -12.71
CA LEU A 197 29.70 -17.24 -13.15
C LEU A 197 29.10 -18.44 -13.90
N GLU A 198 29.87 -19.12 -14.76
CA GLU A 198 29.40 -20.31 -15.47
C GLU A 198 29.06 -21.45 -14.49
N VAL A 199 29.93 -21.71 -13.51
CA VAL A 199 29.73 -22.73 -12.47
C VAL A 199 28.47 -22.44 -11.65
N ALA A 200 28.28 -21.19 -11.23
CA ALA A 200 27.09 -20.76 -10.52
C ALA A 200 25.80 -20.94 -11.35
N ASN A 201 25.83 -20.52 -12.62
CA ASN A 201 24.69 -20.66 -13.54
C ASN A 201 24.35 -22.12 -13.83
N ARG A 202 25.36 -23.00 -13.96
CA ARG A 202 25.17 -24.43 -14.17
C ARG A 202 24.53 -25.09 -12.94
N ALA A 203 24.95 -24.70 -11.73
CA ALA A 203 24.33 -25.16 -10.49
C ALA A 203 22.86 -24.75 -10.41
N MET A 204 22.56 -23.47 -10.68
CA MET A 204 21.19 -22.95 -10.65
C MET A 204 20.27 -23.69 -11.65
N LYS A 205 20.76 -23.97 -12.85
CA LYS A 205 20.04 -24.75 -13.86
C LYS A 205 19.81 -26.20 -13.42
N LYS A 206 20.83 -26.86 -12.88
CA LYS A 206 20.75 -28.27 -12.43
C LYS A 206 19.79 -28.43 -11.24
N LEU A 207 19.65 -27.41 -10.40
CA LEU A 207 18.71 -27.39 -9.29
C LEU A 207 17.28 -26.97 -9.68
N GLY A 208 17.04 -26.57 -10.94
CA GLY A 208 15.72 -26.14 -11.40
C GLY A 208 15.22 -24.84 -10.76
N LEU A 209 16.12 -24.00 -10.25
CA LEU A 209 15.76 -22.81 -9.46
C LEU A 209 15.60 -21.53 -10.31
N VAL A 210 15.95 -21.58 -11.60
CA VAL A 210 15.96 -20.42 -12.50
C VAL A 210 14.59 -19.72 -12.52
N ASP A 211 13.50 -20.46 -12.73
CA ASP A 211 12.16 -19.86 -12.86
C ASP A 211 11.64 -19.34 -11.52
N ALA A 212 11.93 -20.04 -10.42
CA ALA A 212 11.58 -19.59 -9.08
C ALA A 212 12.28 -18.27 -8.71
N TYR A 213 13.56 -18.14 -9.09
CA TYR A 213 14.35 -16.94 -8.80
C TYR A 213 13.98 -15.76 -9.70
N LYS A 214 13.58 -16.03 -10.96
CA LYS A 214 12.95 -15.03 -11.83
C LYS A 214 11.63 -14.53 -11.27
N ALA A 215 10.76 -15.42 -10.81
CA ALA A 215 9.48 -15.05 -10.22
C ALA A 215 9.62 -14.23 -8.93
N LYS A 216 10.76 -14.36 -8.22
CA LYS A 216 11.06 -13.61 -7.00
C LYS A 216 11.90 -12.34 -7.23
N GLY A 217 12.25 -12.01 -8.48
CA GLY A 217 13.07 -10.84 -8.81
C GLY A 217 14.53 -10.95 -8.34
N ILE A 218 14.99 -12.17 -8.01
CA ILE A 218 16.37 -12.43 -7.60
C ILE A 218 17.28 -12.56 -8.83
N LEU A 219 16.74 -13.17 -9.88
CA LEU A 219 17.34 -13.27 -11.20
C LEU A 219 16.50 -12.46 -12.19
N LEU A 220 17.06 -11.42 -12.78
CA LEU A 220 16.38 -10.64 -13.81
C LEU A 220 16.29 -11.41 -15.14
N PRO A 221 15.39 -11.02 -16.06
CA PRO A 221 15.25 -11.66 -17.37
C PRO A 221 16.52 -11.65 -18.23
N ASP A 222 17.37 -10.64 -18.06
CA ASP A 222 18.68 -10.49 -18.71
C ASP A 222 19.78 -11.37 -18.08
N GLY A 223 19.48 -12.06 -16.97
CA GLY A 223 20.40 -12.92 -16.25
C GLY A 223 21.19 -12.22 -15.14
N ALA A 224 20.94 -10.93 -14.88
CA ALA A 224 21.54 -10.23 -13.76
C ALA A 224 20.98 -10.71 -12.41
N LEU A 225 21.83 -10.75 -11.39
CA LEU A 225 21.44 -11.08 -10.02
C LEU A 225 21.28 -9.80 -9.21
N THR A 226 20.29 -9.78 -8.31
CA THR A 226 20.05 -8.66 -7.39
C THR A 226 20.68 -8.85 -6.02
N ASP A 227 21.25 -10.03 -5.76
CA ASP A 227 21.89 -10.38 -4.49
C ASP A 227 23.23 -11.11 -4.74
N PRO A 228 24.37 -10.59 -4.23
CA PRO A 228 25.68 -11.20 -4.42
C PRO A 228 25.91 -12.47 -3.59
N GLN A 229 25.25 -12.63 -2.43
CA GLN A 229 25.38 -13.83 -1.61
C GLN A 229 24.78 -15.05 -2.31
N ILE A 230 23.69 -14.84 -3.05
CA ILE A 230 23.05 -15.88 -3.85
C ILE A 230 23.99 -16.34 -4.97
N ALA A 231 24.63 -15.41 -5.67
CA ALA A 231 25.64 -15.73 -6.69
C ALA A 231 26.81 -16.55 -6.11
N LYS A 232 27.34 -16.13 -4.94
CA LYS A 232 28.44 -16.80 -4.24
C LYS A 232 28.04 -18.19 -3.73
N ALA A 233 26.82 -18.34 -3.21
CA ALA A 233 26.29 -19.62 -2.76
C ALA A 233 26.16 -20.61 -3.93
N PHE A 234 25.61 -20.18 -5.07
CA PHE A 234 25.52 -21.03 -6.25
C PHE A 234 26.87 -21.37 -6.84
N HIS A 235 27.84 -20.46 -6.79
CA HIS A 235 29.21 -20.77 -7.15
C HIS A 235 29.76 -21.88 -6.26
N ALA A 236 29.65 -21.77 -4.93
CA ALA A 236 30.14 -22.79 -3.99
C ALA A 236 29.43 -24.14 -4.16
N ILE A 237 28.11 -24.12 -4.38
CA ILE A 237 27.33 -25.33 -4.69
C ILE A 237 27.79 -25.94 -6.01
N GLY A 238 27.98 -25.13 -7.06
CA GLY A 238 28.48 -25.60 -8.35
C GLY A 238 29.88 -26.18 -8.24
N GLU A 239 30.79 -25.53 -7.51
CA GLU A 239 32.11 -26.09 -7.26
C GLU A 239 32.04 -27.44 -6.55
N ALA A 240 31.14 -27.63 -5.60
CA ALA A 240 30.95 -28.91 -4.93
C ALA A 240 30.34 -29.97 -5.87
N MET A 241 29.31 -29.60 -6.63
CA MET A 241 28.60 -30.49 -7.54
C MET A 241 29.42 -30.90 -8.76
N PHE A 242 30.32 -30.04 -9.25
CA PHE A 242 31.09 -30.26 -10.48
C PHE A 242 32.57 -30.57 -10.20
N ARG A 243 33.03 -30.53 -8.94
CA ARG A 243 34.34 -31.08 -8.53
C ARG A 243 34.43 -32.58 -8.80
N GLU A 244 33.32 -33.30 -8.66
CA GLU A 244 33.27 -34.74 -8.89
C GLU A 244 33.22 -35.07 -10.40
N ASP A 245 32.50 -34.28 -11.21
CA ASP A 245 32.43 -34.46 -12.67
C ASP A 245 33.75 -34.06 -13.38
N THR A 246 34.58 -33.21 -12.79
CA THR A 246 35.88 -32.80 -13.38
C THR A 246 37.01 -33.80 -13.15
N ILE A 247 36.85 -34.76 -12.23
CA ILE A 247 37.76 -35.92 -12.17
C ILE A 247 37.56 -36.84 -13.39
N ASP A 248 36.38 -36.83 -14.02
CA ASP A 248 36.10 -37.60 -15.24
C ASP A 248 36.18 -36.79 -16.56
N ALA A 249 36.12 -35.45 -16.52
CA ALA A 249 36.17 -34.62 -17.74
C ALA A 249 37.52 -33.90 -18.01
N GLY A 250 38.40 -33.81 -17.00
CA GLY A 250 39.71 -33.14 -17.12
C GLY A 250 40.91 -34.08 -17.26
N ALA A 251 40.74 -35.36 -16.97
CA ALA A 251 41.78 -36.37 -17.15
C ALA A 251 41.60 -37.07 -18.51
N ARG A 252 41.93 -36.36 -19.60
CA ARG A 252 42.73 -37.02 -20.65
C ARG A 252 44.11 -37.33 -20.09
N SER A 253 44.17 -38.14 -19.02
CA SER A 253 45.30 -39.01 -18.84
C SER A 253 45.15 -40.00 -19.98
N SER A 254 46.13 -40.00 -20.87
CA SER A 254 46.41 -41.10 -21.79
C SER A 254 46.73 -42.37 -20.99
N GLY A 255 45.78 -42.84 -20.20
CA GLY A 255 45.81 -44.07 -19.42
C GLY A 255 44.62 -44.89 -19.87
N GLY A 256 44.71 -45.47 -21.06
CA GLY A 256 43.69 -46.39 -21.56
C GLY A 256 43.39 -47.49 -20.53
N ASN A 257 42.17 -48.02 -20.58
CA ASN A 257 41.74 -49.11 -19.71
C ASN A 257 42.83 -50.22 -19.68
N PRO A 258 43.50 -50.47 -18.54
CA PRO A 258 44.67 -51.35 -18.50
C PRO A 258 44.32 -52.83 -18.71
N PHE A 259 43.02 -53.17 -18.63
CA PHE A 259 42.50 -54.51 -18.95
C PHE A 259 42.27 -54.72 -20.46
N LYS A 260 42.23 -53.66 -21.27
CA LYS A 260 42.15 -53.78 -22.73
C LYS A 260 43.50 -54.24 -23.27
N ARG A 261 43.46 -55.19 -24.20
CA ARG A 261 44.65 -55.64 -24.93
C ARG A 261 45.14 -54.50 -25.84
N ASN A 262 46.45 -54.27 -25.86
CA ASN A 262 47.08 -53.38 -26.83
C ASN A 262 47.08 -54.03 -28.23
N ALA A 263 47.58 -53.32 -29.24
CA ALA A 263 47.68 -53.83 -30.61
C ALA A 263 48.52 -55.11 -30.76
N GLY A 264 49.36 -55.43 -29.77
CA GLY A 264 50.15 -56.67 -29.68
C GLY A 264 49.47 -57.79 -28.89
N GLY A 265 48.23 -57.61 -28.44
CA GLY A 265 47.49 -58.61 -27.65
C GLY A 265 47.87 -58.66 -26.16
N GLU A 266 48.79 -57.81 -25.70
CA GLU A 266 49.30 -57.79 -24.33
C GLU A 266 48.56 -56.77 -23.44
N ARG A 267 48.59 -56.99 -22.13
CA ARG A 267 47.96 -56.13 -21.11
C ARG A 267 49.02 -55.56 -20.19
N ASN A 268 48.79 -54.36 -19.68
CA ASN A 268 49.71 -53.73 -18.75
C ASN A 268 49.48 -54.26 -17.32
N LEU A 269 50.09 -55.40 -16.99
CA LEU A 269 49.95 -56.08 -15.69
C LEU A 269 50.37 -55.20 -14.50
N THR A 270 51.36 -54.33 -14.67
CA THR A 270 51.80 -53.39 -13.64
C THR A 270 50.72 -52.35 -13.34
N ALA A 271 50.07 -51.82 -14.38
CA ALA A 271 48.95 -50.89 -14.22
C ALA A 271 47.69 -51.57 -13.63
N ILE A 272 47.41 -52.81 -14.03
CA ILE A 272 46.31 -53.61 -13.46
C ILE A 272 46.54 -53.85 -11.96
N SER A 273 47.73 -54.33 -11.57
CA SER A 273 48.02 -54.66 -10.17
C SER A 273 48.07 -53.43 -9.26
N ALA A 274 48.56 -52.29 -9.76
CA ALA A 274 48.49 -51.02 -9.04
C ALA A 274 47.03 -50.58 -8.82
N LEU A 275 46.20 -50.67 -9.87
CA LEU A 275 44.79 -50.28 -9.79
C LEU A 275 43.97 -51.20 -8.88
N VAL A 276 44.20 -52.52 -8.95
CA VAL A 276 43.55 -53.49 -8.06
C VAL A 276 43.87 -53.22 -6.59
N LYS A 277 45.10 -52.77 -6.28
CA LYS A 277 45.51 -52.43 -4.91
C LYS A 277 44.97 -51.09 -4.43
N SER A 278 44.93 -50.07 -5.31
CA SER A 278 44.49 -48.72 -4.93
C SER A 278 42.97 -48.54 -4.94
N ASP A 279 42.28 -49.17 -5.89
CA ASP A 279 40.84 -49.02 -6.10
C ASP A 279 40.22 -50.31 -6.72
N PRO A 280 39.86 -51.30 -5.88
CA PRO A 280 39.28 -52.55 -6.32
C PRO A 280 37.93 -52.39 -7.03
N ALA A 281 37.14 -51.38 -6.65
CA ALA A 281 35.82 -51.15 -7.24
C ALA A 281 35.93 -50.66 -8.69
N ARG A 282 36.85 -49.72 -8.94
CA ARG A 282 37.16 -49.23 -10.28
C ARG A 282 37.81 -50.31 -11.15
N ALA A 283 38.70 -51.12 -10.59
CA ALA A 283 39.29 -52.25 -11.30
C ALA A 283 38.24 -53.24 -11.81
N ARG A 284 37.22 -53.57 -10.99
CA ARG A 284 36.12 -54.47 -11.40
C ARG A 284 35.29 -53.91 -12.56
N ARG A 285 35.00 -52.62 -12.54
CA ARG A 285 34.27 -51.94 -13.62
C ARG A 285 35.06 -51.98 -14.94
N LEU A 286 36.34 -51.62 -14.89
CA LEU A 286 37.20 -51.60 -16.07
C LEU A 286 37.47 -53.00 -16.63
N ALA A 287 37.57 -54.03 -15.78
CA ALA A 287 37.67 -55.42 -16.23
C ALA A 287 36.43 -55.86 -17.03
N ARG A 288 35.21 -55.56 -16.54
CA ARG A 288 33.96 -55.86 -17.28
C ARG A 288 33.87 -55.11 -18.60
N GLU A 289 34.23 -53.82 -18.61
CA GLU A 289 34.27 -53.00 -19.83
C GLU A 289 35.28 -53.50 -20.87
N ALA A 290 36.32 -54.21 -20.43
CA ALA A 290 37.28 -54.88 -21.30
C ALA A 290 36.84 -56.30 -21.73
N GLY A 291 35.67 -56.77 -21.27
CA GLY A 291 35.16 -58.12 -21.52
C GLY A 291 35.82 -59.21 -20.67
N GLU A 292 36.55 -58.85 -19.61
CA GLU A 292 37.24 -59.79 -18.72
C GLU A 292 36.38 -60.16 -17.51
N ASN A 293 36.60 -61.36 -16.99
CA ASN A 293 36.02 -61.76 -15.71
C ASN A 293 36.79 -61.06 -14.56
N PRO A 294 36.14 -60.18 -13.76
CA PRO A 294 36.80 -59.47 -12.66
C PRO A 294 37.34 -60.40 -11.57
N ASP A 295 36.75 -61.58 -11.40
CA ASP A 295 37.12 -62.53 -10.35
C ASP A 295 38.51 -63.18 -10.61
N LEU A 296 39.02 -63.12 -11.85
CA LEU A 296 40.37 -63.57 -12.19
C LEU A 296 41.46 -62.63 -11.65
N TRP A 297 41.13 -61.36 -11.45
CA TRP A 297 42.06 -60.33 -11.01
C TRP A 297 41.87 -59.95 -9.55
N MET A 298 40.67 -60.17 -9.03
CA MET A 298 40.24 -59.81 -7.69
C MET A 298 39.34 -60.91 -7.12
N PRO A 299 39.89 -62.09 -6.78
CA PRO A 299 39.11 -63.16 -6.18
C PRO A 299 38.43 -62.66 -4.90
N ASN A 300 37.15 -62.99 -4.72
CA ASN A 300 36.38 -62.63 -3.52
C ASN A 300 36.81 -63.39 -2.26
N ASN A 301 37.97 -64.06 -2.24
CA ASN A 301 38.48 -64.80 -1.11
C ASN A 301 40.01 -64.68 -1.00
N PRO A 302 40.55 -64.30 0.17
CA PRO A 302 41.98 -64.39 0.43
C PRO A 302 42.37 -65.86 0.66
N LEU A 303 43.36 -66.34 -0.07
CA LEU A 303 44.24 -67.43 0.37
C LEU A 303 45.55 -66.81 0.81
#